data_AF-A0AAV4PGS5-F1
#
_entry.id   AF-A0AAV4PGS5-F1
#
_cell.length_a   1.000
_cell.length_b   1.000
_cell.length_c   1.000
_cell.angle_alpha   90.00
_cell.angle_beta   90.00
_cell.angle_gamma   90.00
#
_symmetry.space_group_name_H-M   'P 1'
#
loop_
_entity.id
_entity.type
_entity.pdbx_description
1 polymer ?
#
loop_
_entity_poly.entity_id
_entity_poly.type
_entity_poly.pdbx_seq_one_letter_code
_entity_poly.pdbx_strand_id
1 'polypeptide(L)'
;MVKSKGSIGFPENRLGFAAPKWLRMLLLNATTVRNCEYALKSDKLLTPEEALKYNMIDDLVDSSSDLIPKAEEVMDMWLKVPDAAFRIPK
;
A
#
# COMPACT_ATOMS: atom_id res chain seq x y z
N MET A 1 -21.09 -5.01 4.08
CA MET A 1 -19.83 -5.47 4.72
C MET A 1 -19.01 -6.25 3.71
N VAL A 2 -18.26 -5.60 2.82
CA VAL A 2 -17.10 -6.25 2.18
C VAL A 2 -15.86 -5.63 2.81
N LYS A 3 -15.63 -6.03 4.06
CA LYS A 3 -14.28 -6.25 4.59
C LYS A 3 -13.64 -7.29 3.68
N SER A 4 -13.09 -6.87 2.55
CA SER A 4 -12.48 -7.83 1.63
C SER A 4 -11.42 -8.60 2.41
N LYS A 5 -11.33 -9.92 2.21
CA LYS A 5 -10.31 -10.79 2.80
C LYS A 5 -8.92 -10.53 2.18
N GLY A 6 -8.61 -9.27 1.87
CA GLY A 6 -7.30 -8.84 1.42
C GLY A 6 -6.36 -8.78 2.61
N SER A 7 -5.18 -9.35 2.47
CA SER A 7 -4.12 -9.27 3.47
C SER A 7 -2.88 -8.69 2.79
N ILE A 8 -2.40 -7.56 3.29
CA ILE A 8 -1.29 -6.80 2.72
C ILE A 8 -0.08 -7.00 3.63
N GLY A 9 1.00 -7.56 3.13
CA GLY A 9 2.20 -7.75 3.93
C GLY A 9 3.17 -8.74 3.31
N PHE A 10 4.28 -8.94 4.03
CA PHE A 10 5.46 -9.65 3.55
C PHE A 10 5.79 -10.81 4.49
N PRO A 11 5.46 -12.06 4.13
CA PRO A 11 5.72 -13.23 4.97
C PRO A 11 7.18 -13.71 4.89
N GLU A 12 8.11 -12.98 4.27
CA GLU A 12 9.49 -13.37 4.01
C GLU A 12 10.23 -13.82 5.28
N ASN A 13 10.01 -13.13 6.42
CA ASN A 13 10.59 -13.53 7.70
C ASN A 13 10.13 -14.92 8.17
N ARG A 14 8.86 -15.27 7.90
CA ARG A 14 8.32 -16.59 8.24
C ARG A 14 8.95 -17.69 7.38
N LEU A 15 9.37 -17.34 6.17
CA LEU A 15 10.06 -18.24 5.24
C LEU A 15 11.59 -18.27 5.49
N GLY A 16 12.09 -17.48 6.45
CA GLY A 16 13.52 -17.41 6.78
C GLY A 16 14.35 -16.57 5.82
N PHE A 17 13.70 -15.78 4.95
CA PHE A 17 14.38 -14.90 4.00
C PHE A 17 14.32 -13.45 4.47
N ALA A 18 15.41 -12.72 4.25
CA ALA A 18 15.39 -11.27 4.43
C ALA A 18 14.74 -10.61 3.21
N ALA A 19 13.78 -9.72 3.44
CA ALA A 19 13.17 -8.94 2.37
C ALA A 19 14.26 -8.23 1.52
N PRO A 20 14.20 -8.31 0.18
CA PRO A 20 15.16 -7.66 -0.69
C PRO A 20 15.28 -6.15 -0.42
N LYS A 21 16.46 -5.58 -0.65
CA LYS A 21 16.72 -4.15 -0.35
C LYS A 21 15.74 -3.22 -1.08
N TRP A 22 15.45 -3.49 -2.34
CA TRP A 22 14.53 -2.67 -3.13
C TRP A 22 13.12 -2.64 -2.53
N LEU A 23 12.64 -3.74 -1.99
CA LEU A 23 11.31 -3.84 -1.39
C LEU A 23 11.24 -3.07 -0.06
N ARG A 24 12.29 -3.18 0.76
CA ARG A 24 12.42 -2.40 2.00
C ARG A 24 12.45 -0.90 1.73
N MET A 25 13.12 -0.48 0.65
CA MET A 25 13.15 0.92 0.22
C MET A 25 11.77 1.40 -0.25
N LEU A 26 10.99 0.58 -0.97
CA LEU A 26 9.62 0.95 -1.35
C LEU A 26 8.74 1.19 -0.13
N LEU A 27 8.80 0.29 0.86
CA LEU A 27 8.10 0.49 2.14
C LEU A 27 8.55 1.76 2.87
N LEU A 28 9.86 2.04 2.92
CA LEU A 28 10.36 3.28 3.53
C LEU A 28 9.89 4.56 2.82
N ASN A 29 9.66 4.49 1.50
CA ASN A 29 9.15 5.64 0.74
C ASN A 29 7.63 5.79 0.87
N ALA A 30 6.90 4.69 1.01
CA ALA A 30 5.45 4.68 1.14
C ALA A 30 4.98 4.99 2.58
N THR A 31 5.74 4.56 3.59
CA THR A 31 5.35 4.68 4.99
C THR A 31 6.48 5.24 5.87
N THR A 32 6.22 5.35 7.17
CA THR A 32 7.22 5.76 8.16
C THR A 32 8.24 4.66 8.42
N VAL A 33 9.44 5.04 8.87
CA VAL A 33 10.50 4.10 9.28
C VAL A 33 9.98 3.08 10.29
N ARG A 34 9.19 3.53 11.29
CA ARG A 34 8.66 2.65 12.34
C ARG A 34 7.66 1.62 11.79
N ASN A 35 6.77 2.04 10.90
CA ASN A 35 5.80 1.13 10.28
C ASN A 35 6.48 0.15 9.32
N CYS A 36 7.51 0.62 8.60
CA CYS A 36 8.34 -0.22 7.76
C CYS A 36 9.07 -1.29 8.58
N GLU A 37 9.68 -0.92 9.72
CA GLU A 37 10.27 -1.90 10.63
C GLU A 37 9.24 -2.89 11.17
N TYR A 38 8.04 -2.41 11.55
CA TYR A 38 6.98 -3.30 12.01
C TYR A 38 6.53 -4.25 10.91
N ALA A 39 6.26 -3.77 9.70
CA ALA A 39 5.82 -4.60 8.58
C ALA A 39 6.90 -5.61 8.15
N LEU A 40 8.17 -5.22 8.19
CA LEU A 40 9.30 -6.07 7.80
C LEU A 40 9.77 -7.02 8.89
N LYS A 41 9.53 -6.73 10.18
CA LYS A 41 9.92 -7.60 11.31
C LYS A 41 8.76 -8.48 11.79
N SER A 42 7.53 -8.00 11.61
CA SER A 42 6.31 -8.75 11.91
C SER A 42 6.14 -9.87 10.89
N ASP A 43 5.70 -11.03 11.37
CA ASP A 43 5.28 -12.15 10.54
C ASP A 43 3.81 -12.03 10.08
N LYS A 44 3.14 -10.94 10.48
CA LYS A 44 1.72 -10.72 10.24
C LYS A 44 1.48 -10.03 8.90
N LEU A 45 0.51 -10.56 8.16
CA LEU A 45 -0.13 -9.85 7.07
C LEU A 45 -1.14 -8.86 7.67
N LEU A 46 -1.04 -7.60 7.26
CA LEU A 46 -1.90 -6.52 7.71
C LEU A 46 -3.28 -6.66 7.06
N THR A 47 -4.31 -6.37 7.84
CA THR A 47 -5.65 -6.17 7.30
C THR A 47 -5.70 -4.88 6.46
N PRO A 48 -6.70 -4.71 5.58
CA PRO A 48 -6.82 -3.48 4.78
C PRO A 48 -6.95 -2.22 5.67
N GLU A 49 -7.61 -2.35 6.83
CA GLU A 49 -7.75 -1.27 7.83
C GLU A 49 -6.38 -0.88 8.44
N GLU A 50 -5.54 -1.88 8.76
CA GLU A 50 -4.18 -1.63 9.26
C GLU A 50 -3.27 -1.07 8.16
N ALA A 51 -3.42 -1.54 6.93
CA ALA A 51 -2.68 -1.01 5.78
C ALA A 51 -3.01 0.46 5.53
N LEU A 52 -4.29 0.86 5.64
CA LEU A 52 -4.70 2.26 5.56
C LEU A 52 -4.07 3.08 6.70
N LYS A 53 -4.10 2.56 7.93
CA LYS A 53 -3.47 3.21 9.08
C LYS A 53 -1.95 3.39 8.93
N TYR A 54 -1.30 2.48 8.20
CA TYR A 54 0.13 2.54 7.93
C TYR A 54 0.45 3.34 6.67
N ASN A 55 -0.51 4.00 6.03
CA ASN A 55 -0.34 4.71 4.76
C ASN A 55 0.24 3.80 3.65
N MET A 56 -0.09 2.51 3.68
CA MET A 56 0.28 1.58 2.59
C MET A 56 -0.77 1.58 1.47
N ILE A 57 -1.96 2.09 1.74
CA ILE A 57 -3.05 2.30 0.79
C ILE A 57 -3.68 3.67 1.06
N ASP A 58 -4.30 4.26 0.04
CA ASP A 58 -4.88 5.61 0.13
C ASP A 58 -6.35 5.61 0.60
N ASP A 59 -7.12 4.58 0.22
CA ASP A 59 -8.56 4.52 0.51
C ASP A 59 -9.06 3.07 0.62
N LEU A 60 -10.24 2.90 1.22
CA LEU A 60 -10.94 1.64 1.37
C LEU A 60 -12.34 1.75 0.78
N VAL A 61 -12.77 0.68 0.11
CA VAL A 61 -14.14 0.56 -0.42
C VAL A 61 -14.91 -0.53 0.30
N ASP A 62 -16.22 -0.31 0.46
CA ASP A 62 -17.12 -1.20 1.20
C ASP A 62 -17.56 -2.44 0.42
N SER A 63 -17.38 -2.42 -0.90
CA SER A 63 -17.72 -3.51 -1.82
C SER A 63 -16.60 -3.76 -2.83
N SER A 64 -16.34 -5.03 -3.15
CA SER A 64 -15.37 -5.39 -4.19
C SER A 64 -15.79 -4.91 -5.58
N SER A 65 -17.09 -4.72 -5.81
CA SER A 65 -17.62 -4.14 -7.06
C SER A 65 -17.15 -2.70 -7.29
N ASP A 66 -16.85 -1.98 -6.21
CA ASP A 66 -16.61 -0.54 -6.24
C ASP A 66 -15.10 -0.23 -6.33
N LEU A 67 -14.24 -1.26 -6.23
CA LEU A 67 -12.79 -1.14 -6.33
C LEU A 67 -12.34 -0.52 -7.65
N ILE A 68 -12.79 -1.08 -8.78
CA ILE A 68 -12.38 -0.61 -10.11
C ILE A 68 -12.95 0.79 -10.41
N PRO A 69 -14.26 1.06 -10.21
CA PRO A 69 -14.80 2.40 -10.40
C PRO A 69 -14.08 3.47 -9.57
N LYS A 70 -13.73 3.16 -8.30
CA LYS A 70 -13.00 4.11 -7.45
C LYS A 70 -11.58 4.34 -7.93
N ALA A 71 -10.89 3.29 -8.38
CA ALA A 71 -9.55 3.40 -8.95
C ALA A 71 -9.54 4.22 -10.24
N GLU A 72 -10.54 4.06 -11.10
CA GLU A 72 -10.74 4.86 -12.32
C GLU A 72 -10.98 6.33 -11.99
N GLU A 73 -11.84 6.64 -11.02
CA GLU A 73 -12.09 8.00 -10.54
C GLU A 73 -10.77 8.67 -10.07
N VAL A 74 -9.97 7.95 -9.30
CA VAL A 74 -8.67 8.45 -8.82
C VAL A 74 -7.71 8.66 -9.98
N MET A 75 -7.64 7.71 -10.92
CA MET A 75 -6.79 7.83 -12.10
C MET A 75 -7.16 9.04 -12.95
N ASP A 76 -8.45 9.30 -13.15
CA ASP A 76 -8.94 10.47 -13.87
C ASP A 76 -8.55 11.79 -13.20
N MET A 77 -8.45 11.82 -11.87
CA MET A 77 -7.93 12.98 -11.14
C MET A 77 -6.44 13.21 -11.45
N TRP A 78 -5.63 12.15 -11.43
CA TRP A 78 -4.20 12.23 -11.74
C TRP A 78 -3.92 12.59 -13.20
N LEU A 79 -4.71 12.07 -14.14
CA LEU A 79 -4.58 12.36 -15.57
C LEU A 79 -4.88 13.83 -15.92
N LYS A 80 -5.65 14.55 -15.09
CA LYS A 80 -5.91 15.98 -15.26
C LYS A 80 -4.72 16.86 -14.84
N VAL A 81 -3.75 16.31 -14.10
CA VAL A 81 -2.55 17.03 -13.69
C VAL A 81 -1.63 17.20 -14.92
N PRO A 82 -1.16 18.42 -15.23
CA PRO A 82 -0.23 18.63 -16.34
C PRO A 82 1.03 17.76 -16.20
N ASP A 83 1.45 17.11 -17.29
CA ASP A 83 2.58 16.15 -17.32
C ASP A 83 3.88 16.74 -16.74
N ALA A 84 4.14 18.03 -17.00
CA ALA A 84 5.30 18.73 -16.45
C ALA A 84 5.26 18.81 -14.91
N ALA A 85 4.09 18.95 -14.29
CA ALA A 85 3.94 18.99 -12.84
C ALA A 85 3.96 17.59 -12.21
N PHE A 86 3.42 16.58 -12.92
CA PHE A 86 3.37 15.20 -12.45
C PHE A 86 4.75 14.54 -12.35
N ARG A 87 5.70 14.91 -13.22
CA ARG A 87 7.05 14.29 -13.26
C ARG A 87 8.06 14.82 -12.24
N ILE A 88 7.78 15.96 -11.59
CA ILE A 88 8.72 16.64 -10.71
C ILE A 88 8.88 15.98 -9.33
N PRO A 89 7.82 15.50 -8.64
CA PRO A 89 7.99 14.90 -7.32
C PRO A 89 8.62 13.50 -7.41
N LYS A 90 9.77 13.31 -6.74
CA LYS A 90 10.37 12.00 -6.41
C LYS A 90 10.86 12.00 -4.97
#